data_AF-A0A6L8EHF0-F1
#
_entry.id   AF-A0A6L8EHF0-F1
#
_cell.length_a   1.000
_cell.length_b   1.000
_cell.length_c   1.000
_cell.angle_alpha   90.00
_cell.angle_beta   90.00
_cell.angle_gamma   90.00
#
_symmetry.space_group_name_H-M   'P 1'
#
loop_
_entity.id
_entity.type
_entity.pdbx_description
1 polymer ?
#
loop_
_entity_poly.entity_id
_entity_poly.type
_entity_poly.pdbx_seq_one_letter_code
_entity_poly.pdbx_strand_id
1 'polypeptide(L)'
;MKLWVVPFLLAMAAHALAQTEADSQCEPNALNRLATENYDTSVWFSLDRFRALEHVCVPGPHAYSYQSYRGQLESFVGNHVTALSLYDPASSPDSSWEFSTPVTSVPAVEYVTEKARGHRIVMVNERHHASSDRLLTMELLAPLAEQGFRYLAIEAGWNGDPLNSRGYPIPQTGYYVNDVVFAELVRAAIKLGYRIIAYEEQDEQKTSAETSAMNPQERRDWWQARNIATRVFDIERDAKLLVHAGYDHIRESRTDNWAPMAHFLRQFTGLDPLTVSQTAYSERSRPELEHPLRRKARELGLLGEEAIVLVDSEGESVIPPPATVDLAVLGISTTYTNGRPTWMNMGGRRQETAFDTPECAARTCIVEARRAGFADEVSLDRVEVTNAESTTLYLPAGEDIVVQVMGLDRSTLTMRNMHVPEP
;
A
#
# COMPACT_ATOMS: atom_id res chain seq x y z
N MET A 1 53.75 14.81 -23.09
CA MET A 1 52.58 15.15 -22.24
C MET A 1 51.27 15.45 -22.98
N LYS A 2 51.17 15.41 -24.32
CA LYS A 2 49.90 15.70 -25.05
C LYS A 2 49.13 14.46 -25.56
N LEU A 3 49.73 13.26 -25.58
CA LEU A 3 49.09 12.06 -26.15
C LEU A 3 48.15 11.29 -25.20
N TRP A 4 48.16 11.55 -23.90
CA TRP A 4 47.31 10.87 -22.91
C TRP A 4 46.04 11.65 -22.53
N VAL A 5 45.93 12.91 -22.94
CA VAL A 5 44.80 13.78 -22.59
C VAL A 5 43.56 13.46 -23.43
N VAL A 6 43.73 13.10 -24.70
CA VAL A 6 42.62 12.82 -25.62
C VAL A 6 41.89 11.51 -25.28
N PRO A 7 42.57 10.37 -25.02
CA PRO A 7 41.90 9.13 -24.60
C PRO A 7 41.20 9.27 -23.24
N PHE A 8 41.77 10.03 -22.32
CA PHE A 8 41.19 10.29 -21.00
C PHE A 8 39.92 11.16 -21.09
N LEU A 9 39.93 12.22 -21.91
CA LEU A 9 38.75 13.05 -22.16
C LEU A 9 37.64 12.29 -22.89
N LEU A 10 37.97 11.41 -23.85
CA LEU A 10 37.01 10.53 -24.52
C LEU A 10 36.39 9.51 -23.56
N ALA A 11 37.20 8.91 -22.67
CA ALA A 11 36.70 8.00 -21.64
C ALA A 11 35.80 8.73 -20.63
N MET A 12 36.17 9.94 -20.21
CA MET A 12 35.32 10.75 -19.33
C MET A 12 34.01 11.19 -20.01
N ALA A 13 34.05 11.56 -21.30
CA ALA A 13 32.86 11.92 -22.05
C ALA A 13 31.93 10.71 -22.28
N ALA A 14 32.48 9.54 -22.59
CA ALA A 14 31.72 8.30 -22.72
C ALA A 14 31.10 7.87 -21.38
N HIS A 15 31.85 8.00 -20.29
CA HIS A 15 31.34 7.75 -18.94
C HIS A 15 30.24 8.75 -18.56
N ALA A 16 30.41 10.03 -18.85
CA ALA A 16 29.39 11.06 -18.62
C ALA A 16 28.12 10.81 -19.44
N LEU A 17 28.23 10.41 -20.71
CA LEU A 17 27.09 10.06 -21.55
C LEU A 17 26.35 8.82 -21.01
N ALA A 18 27.09 7.76 -20.66
CA ALA A 18 26.51 6.56 -20.06
C ALA A 18 25.81 6.87 -18.72
N GLN A 19 26.40 7.76 -17.91
CA GLN A 19 25.79 8.22 -16.66
C GLN A 19 24.50 9.00 -16.92
N THR A 20 24.48 9.91 -17.91
CA THR A 20 23.26 10.67 -18.25
C THR A 20 22.15 9.78 -18.80
N GLU A 21 22.48 8.74 -19.56
CA GLU A 21 21.50 7.77 -20.06
C GLU A 21 20.95 6.89 -18.93
N ALA A 22 21.81 6.47 -18.00
CA ALA A 22 21.41 5.74 -16.80
C ALA A 22 20.51 6.59 -15.87
N ASP A 23 20.89 7.84 -15.61
CA ASP A 23 20.12 8.77 -14.78
C ASP A 23 18.72 9.01 -15.37
N SER A 24 18.61 9.09 -16.71
CA SER A 24 17.32 9.27 -17.40
C SER A 24 16.35 8.10 -17.21
N GLN A 25 16.87 6.88 -17.01
CA GLN A 25 16.05 5.69 -16.73
C GLN A 25 15.54 5.67 -15.28
N CYS A 26 16.23 6.36 -14.38
CA CYS A 26 15.90 6.46 -12.96
C CYS A 26 15.08 7.71 -12.61
N GLU A 27 14.82 8.60 -13.58
CA GLU A 27 13.94 9.77 -13.39
C GLU A 27 12.54 9.32 -12.89
N PRO A 28 11.90 10.05 -11.95
CA PRO A 28 10.64 9.62 -11.35
C PRO A 28 9.53 9.31 -12.37
N ASN A 29 9.44 10.07 -13.46
CA ASN A 29 8.47 9.81 -14.53
C ASN A 29 8.79 8.54 -15.33
N ALA A 30 10.06 8.21 -15.52
CA ALA A 30 10.49 6.98 -16.19
C ALA A 30 10.22 5.76 -15.31
N LEU A 31 10.49 5.86 -14.00
CA LEU A 31 10.18 4.82 -13.02
C LEU A 31 8.68 4.60 -12.88
N ASN A 32 7.89 5.68 -12.80
CA ASN A 32 6.42 5.59 -12.78
C ASN A 32 5.91 4.85 -14.01
N ARG A 33 6.39 5.23 -15.20
CA ARG A 33 6.07 4.54 -16.44
C ARG A 33 6.50 3.08 -16.39
N LEU A 34 7.71 2.76 -15.94
CA LEU A 34 8.15 1.37 -15.81
C LEU A 34 7.26 0.53 -14.87
N ALA A 35 6.75 1.15 -13.80
CA ALA A 35 5.86 0.50 -12.85
C ALA A 35 4.41 0.37 -13.37
N THR A 36 3.95 1.29 -14.23
CA THR A 36 2.53 1.45 -14.61
C THR A 36 2.20 1.22 -16.09
N GLU A 37 3.18 1.25 -17.00
CA GLU A 37 3.01 1.28 -18.47
C GLU A 37 2.24 0.09 -19.03
N ASN A 38 2.04 -0.96 -18.24
CA ASN A 38 1.43 -2.18 -18.71
C ASN A 38 0.68 -2.86 -17.57
N TYR A 39 -0.52 -2.38 -17.23
CA TYR A 39 -1.47 -3.14 -16.41
C TYR A 39 -1.77 -4.53 -17.00
N ASP A 40 -1.59 -4.70 -18.31
CA ASP A 40 -1.68 -5.98 -19.03
C ASP A 40 -0.46 -6.89 -18.82
N THR A 41 0.65 -6.34 -18.31
CA THR A 41 1.82 -7.14 -17.96
C THR A 41 1.80 -7.46 -16.48
N SER A 42 2.17 -8.69 -16.21
CA SER A 42 2.43 -9.19 -14.89
C SER A 42 3.38 -8.32 -14.06
N VAL A 43 3.00 -7.99 -12.81
CA VAL A 43 3.79 -7.20 -11.84
C VAL A 43 5.27 -7.62 -11.76
N TRP A 44 5.56 -8.93 -11.79
CA TRP A 44 6.94 -9.43 -11.67
C TRP A 44 7.85 -9.02 -12.83
N PHE A 45 7.29 -8.70 -14.00
CA PHE A 45 8.09 -8.23 -15.13
C PHE A 45 8.60 -6.81 -14.89
N SER A 46 7.75 -5.92 -14.39
CA SER A 46 8.20 -4.60 -13.95
C SER A 46 9.22 -4.75 -12.83
N LEU A 47 8.96 -5.63 -11.86
CA LEU A 47 9.92 -5.89 -10.78
C LEU A 47 11.29 -6.32 -11.31
N ASP A 48 11.37 -7.29 -12.21
CA ASP A 48 12.63 -7.77 -12.80
C ASP A 48 13.41 -6.64 -13.50
N ARG A 49 12.71 -5.77 -14.23
CA ARG A 49 13.32 -4.57 -14.83
C ARG A 49 13.83 -3.59 -13.78
N PHE A 50 13.09 -3.39 -12.69
CA PHE A 50 13.59 -2.62 -11.55
C PHE A 50 14.84 -3.28 -10.95
N ARG A 51 14.87 -4.62 -10.80
CA ARG A 51 16.05 -5.36 -10.34
C ARG A 51 17.27 -5.14 -11.23
N ALA A 52 17.07 -5.15 -12.55
CA ALA A 52 18.15 -4.85 -13.50
C ALA A 52 18.69 -3.41 -13.37
N LEU A 53 17.87 -2.45 -12.95
CA LEU A 53 18.26 -1.04 -12.78
C LEU A 53 18.91 -0.71 -11.43
N GLU A 54 19.00 -1.67 -10.50
CA GLU A 54 19.46 -1.40 -9.14
C GLU A 54 20.86 -0.78 -9.07
N HIS A 55 21.79 -1.34 -9.85
CA HIS A 55 23.19 -0.90 -9.89
C HIS A 55 23.37 0.54 -10.41
N VAL A 56 22.39 1.08 -11.14
CA VAL A 56 22.41 2.46 -11.64
C VAL A 56 21.55 3.40 -10.80
N CYS A 57 20.37 2.98 -10.37
CA CYS A 57 19.43 3.87 -9.68
C CYS A 57 19.74 4.08 -8.20
N VAL A 58 20.26 3.06 -7.51
CA VAL A 58 20.59 3.16 -6.07
C VAL A 58 21.71 4.18 -5.77
N PRO A 59 22.82 4.25 -6.54
CA PRO A 59 23.82 5.29 -6.31
C PRO A 59 23.42 6.66 -6.89
N GLY A 60 22.34 6.74 -7.67
CA GLY A 60 21.92 7.93 -8.39
C GLY A 60 21.10 8.93 -7.56
N PRO A 61 20.82 10.12 -8.11
CA PRO A 61 20.08 11.18 -7.41
C PRO A 61 18.60 10.83 -7.14
N HIS A 62 18.06 9.82 -7.84
CA HIS A 62 16.67 9.37 -7.73
C HIS A 62 16.49 8.07 -6.95
N ALA A 63 17.48 7.69 -6.14
CA ALA A 63 17.48 6.44 -5.37
C ALA A 63 16.21 6.25 -4.53
N TYR A 64 15.71 7.32 -3.90
CA TYR A 64 14.47 7.28 -3.11
C TYR A 64 13.25 6.89 -3.96
N SER A 65 13.06 7.54 -5.12
CA SER A 65 11.95 7.23 -6.03
C SER A 65 12.06 5.79 -6.53
N TYR A 66 13.26 5.34 -6.86
CA TYR A 66 13.52 3.96 -7.26
C TYR A 66 13.17 2.96 -6.16
N GLN A 67 13.66 3.17 -4.93
CA GLN A 67 13.35 2.33 -3.77
C GLN A 67 11.85 2.33 -3.47
N SER A 68 11.19 3.47 -3.65
CA SER A 68 9.75 3.61 -3.44
C SER A 68 8.95 2.68 -4.35
N TYR A 69 9.18 2.73 -5.66
CA TYR A 69 8.51 1.84 -6.61
C TYR A 69 8.96 0.38 -6.45
N ARG A 70 10.25 0.14 -6.21
CA ARG A 70 10.81 -1.20 -5.97
C ARG A 70 10.12 -1.86 -4.77
N GLY A 71 9.97 -1.16 -3.65
CA GLY A 71 9.34 -1.69 -2.45
C GLY A 71 7.88 -2.08 -2.69
N GLN A 72 7.13 -1.27 -3.44
CA GLN A 72 5.75 -1.58 -3.83
C GLN A 72 5.67 -2.83 -4.72
N LEU A 73 6.52 -2.93 -5.75
CA LEU A 73 6.54 -4.10 -6.63
C LEU A 73 6.98 -5.38 -5.90
N GLU A 74 7.93 -5.29 -4.97
CA GLU A 74 8.31 -6.42 -4.10
C GLU A 74 7.12 -6.86 -3.23
N SER A 75 6.36 -5.93 -2.63
CA SER A 75 5.18 -6.29 -1.84
C SER A 75 4.09 -6.93 -2.69
N PHE A 76 3.89 -6.46 -3.92
CA PHE A 76 2.88 -7.00 -4.83
C PHE A 76 3.17 -8.46 -5.23
N VAL A 77 4.43 -8.93 -5.17
CA VAL A 77 4.81 -10.33 -5.43
C VAL A 77 5.01 -11.17 -4.17
N GLY A 78 4.69 -10.61 -3.00
CA GLY A 78 4.76 -11.32 -1.71
C GLY A 78 6.11 -11.20 -0.98
N ASN A 79 7.04 -10.37 -1.46
CA ASN A 79 8.35 -10.15 -0.86
C ASN A 79 8.31 -9.05 0.22
N HIS A 80 7.46 -9.24 1.23
CA HIS A 80 7.13 -8.20 2.23
C HIS A 80 8.34 -7.76 3.10
N VAL A 81 9.27 -8.66 3.43
CA VAL A 81 10.50 -8.30 4.17
C VAL A 81 11.37 -7.34 3.35
N THR A 82 11.60 -7.67 2.07
CA THR A 82 12.37 -6.83 1.16
C THR A 82 11.69 -5.48 0.98
N ALA A 83 10.36 -5.46 0.81
CA ALA A 83 9.58 -4.23 0.69
C ALA A 83 9.77 -3.28 1.89
N LEU A 84 9.74 -3.81 3.13
CA LEU A 84 10.03 -3.02 4.33
C LEU A 84 11.48 -2.53 4.35
N SER A 85 12.45 -3.39 4.04
CA SER A 85 13.88 -3.05 4.09
C SER A 85 14.27 -1.90 3.13
N LEU A 86 13.59 -1.78 1.99
CA LEU A 86 13.82 -0.71 1.01
C LEU A 86 13.40 0.67 1.51
N TYR A 87 12.56 0.73 2.55
CA TYR A 87 12.07 1.96 3.18
C TYR A 87 12.68 2.21 4.56
N ASP A 88 13.59 1.36 5.01
CA ASP A 88 14.25 1.56 6.28
C ASP A 88 15.19 2.77 6.24
N PRO A 89 15.31 3.49 7.37
CA PRO A 89 16.30 4.54 7.49
C PRO A 89 17.72 3.95 7.42
N ALA A 90 18.66 4.76 6.93
CA ALA A 90 20.08 4.37 6.81
C ALA A 90 20.73 4.02 8.17
N SER A 91 20.20 4.56 9.27
CA SER A 91 20.62 4.26 10.63
C SER A 91 19.44 4.20 11.57
N SER A 92 19.59 3.46 12.68
CA SER A 92 18.65 3.50 13.79
C SER A 92 18.48 4.94 14.29
N PRO A 93 17.26 5.38 14.63
CA PRO A 93 17.06 6.61 15.37
C PRO A 93 17.79 6.52 16.73
N ASP A 94 18.72 7.44 16.99
CA ASP A 94 19.50 7.50 18.23
C ASP A 94 18.68 7.95 19.45
N SER A 95 17.48 8.50 19.24
CA SER A 95 16.62 9.00 20.31
C SER A 95 15.86 7.89 21.04
N SER A 96 15.73 8.04 22.35
CA SER A 96 14.76 7.30 23.16
C SER A 96 13.43 8.07 23.25
N TRP A 97 12.35 7.35 23.53
CA TRP A 97 11.04 7.93 23.81
C TRP A 97 10.63 7.59 25.24
N GLU A 98 10.08 8.57 25.95
CA GLU A 98 9.48 8.37 27.26
C GLU A 98 8.08 8.99 27.26
N PHE A 99 7.11 8.26 27.77
CA PHE A 99 5.76 8.81 27.95
C PHE A 99 5.75 9.69 29.20
N SER A 100 5.24 10.92 29.07
CA SER A 100 5.13 11.87 30.19
C SER A 100 4.05 11.48 31.20
N THR A 101 3.11 10.62 30.80
CA THR A 101 2.03 10.07 31.62
C THR A 101 1.97 8.54 31.44
N PRO A 102 1.38 7.80 32.39
CA PRO A 102 1.08 6.38 32.17
C PRO A 102 0.20 6.20 30.93
N VAL A 103 0.58 5.23 30.08
CA VAL A 103 -0.17 4.89 28.88
C VAL A 103 -0.59 3.42 28.91
N THR A 104 -1.72 3.13 28.29
CA THR A 104 -2.18 1.76 28.01
C THR A 104 -2.45 1.61 26.52
N SER A 105 -2.73 0.39 26.07
CA SER A 105 -3.15 0.12 24.69
C SER A 105 -4.57 -0.42 24.64
N VAL A 106 -5.28 -0.03 23.58
CA VAL A 106 -6.63 -0.53 23.25
C VAL A 106 -6.65 -0.99 21.79
N PRO A 107 -7.50 -1.97 21.42
CA PRO A 107 -7.64 -2.39 20.01
C PRO A 107 -8.02 -1.22 19.11
N ALA A 108 -7.28 -1.01 18.03
CA ALA A 108 -7.47 0.13 17.14
C ALA A 108 -8.84 0.10 16.45
N VAL A 109 -9.30 -1.09 16.04
CA VAL A 109 -10.60 -1.24 15.37
C VAL A 109 -11.73 -0.77 16.28
N GLU A 110 -11.75 -1.18 17.55
CA GLU A 110 -12.76 -0.76 18.53
C GLU A 110 -12.70 0.74 18.77
N TYR A 111 -11.51 1.28 19.03
CA TYR A 111 -11.32 2.70 19.36
C TYR A 111 -11.69 3.63 18.19
N VAL A 112 -11.23 3.31 16.98
CA VAL A 112 -11.55 4.08 15.76
C VAL A 112 -13.05 3.97 15.46
N THR A 113 -13.64 2.79 15.59
CA THR A 113 -15.08 2.59 15.42
C THR A 113 -15.88 3.47 16.37
N GLU A 114 -15.49 3.56 17.64
CA GLU A 114 -16.20 4.42 18.60
C GLU A 114 -16.08 5.91 18.24
N LYS A 115 -14.88 6.41 17.96
CA LYS A 115 -14.67 7.80 17.54
C LYS A 115 -15.39 8.12 16.21
N ALA A 116 -15.53 7.15 15.31
CA ALA A 116 -16.21 7.31 14.03
C ALA A 116 -17.72 7.62 14.15
N ARG A 117 -18.36 7.34 15.31
CA ARG A 117 -19.79 7.62 15.51
C ARG A 117 -20.14 9.10 15.31
N GLY A 118 -19.23 9.99 15.71
CA GLY A 118 -19.38 11.44 15.58
C GLY A 118 -19.06 11.99 14.17
N HIS A 119 -18.61 11.14 13.26
CA HIS A 119 -18.04 11.56 11.98
C HIS A 119 -18.78 10.95 10.78
N ARG A 120 -18.75 11.68 9.67
CA ARG A 120 -19.29 11.23 8.38
C ARG A 120 -18.20 10.83 7.39
N ILE A 121 -16.98 11.27 7.63
CA ILE A 121 -15.80 10.91 6.85
C ILE A 121 -14.81 10.31 7.84
N VAL A 122 -14.32 9.11 7.54
CA VAL A 122 -13.18 8.50 8.23
C VAL A 122 -12.10 8.28 7.19
N MET A 123 -10.89 8.73 7.45
CA MET A 123 -9.75 8.61 6.55
C MET A 123 -8.66 7.79 7.23
N VAL A 124 -8.25 6.68 6.60
CA VAL A 124 -7.19 5.82 7.09
C VAL A 124 -6.07 5.82 6.06
N ASN A 125 -4.84 6.11 6.48
CA ASN A 125 -3.71 6.11 5.56
C ASN A 125 -2.97 4.76 5.49
N GLU A 126 -2.09 4.59 4.51
CA GLU A 126 -1.18 3.46 4.38
C GLU A 126 0.21 3.88 3.89
N ARG A 127 1.21 3.04 4.13
CA ARG A 127 2.44 3.04 3.34
C ARG A 127 2.24 2.10 2.15
N HIS A 128 2.40 2.60 0.94
CA HIS A 128 2.13 1.82 -0.27
C HIS A 128 2.89 0.48 -0.39
N HIS A 129 4.09 0.40 0.18
CA HIS A 129 4.96 -0.77 0.16
C HIS A 129 4.66 -1.79 1.28
N ALA A 130 3.84 -1.43 2.26
CA ALA A 130 3.55 -2.28 3.41
C ALA A 130 2.11 -2.80 3.32
N SER A 131 1.94 -3.97 2.70
CA SER A 131 0.61 -4.57 2.49
C SER A 131 -0.16 -4.80 3.80
N SER A 132 0.53 -4.94 4.93
CA SER A 132 -0.08 -5.06 6.26
C SER A 132 -0.89 -3.82 6.68
N ASP A 133 -0.56 -2.62 6.19
CA ASP A 133 -1.29 -1.39 6.53
C ASP A 133 -2.75 -1.42 6.00
N ARG A 134 -3.07 -2.30 5.04
CA ARG A 134 -4.43 -2.43 4.48
C ARG A 134 -5.38 -3.20 5.40
N LEU A 135 -4.84 -3.97 6.34
CA LEU A 135 -5.61 -4.81 7.26
C LEU A 135 -6.51 -3.96 8.17
N LEU A 136 -6.00 -2.86 8.73
CA LEU A 136 -6.78 -1.97 9.59
C LEU A 136 -8.03 -1.45 8.87
N THR A 137 -7.88 -1.00 7.62
CA THR A 137 -9.02 -0.52 6.82
C THR A 137 -10.01 -1.66 6.55
N MET A 138 -9.51 -2.87 6.28
CA MET A 138 -10.34 -4.04 6.00
C MET A 138 -11.13 -4.49 7.23
N GLU A 139 -10.52 -4.46 8.42
CA GLU A 139 -11.17 -4.80 9.69
C GLU A 139 -12.21 -3.76 10.10
N LEU A 140 -12.00 -2.48 9.75
CA LEU A 140 -12.97 -1.41 9.97
C LEU A 140 -14.22 -1.49 9.08
N LEU A 141 -14.20 -2.23 7.97
CA LEU A 141 -15.32 -2.28 7.03
C LEU A 141 -16.63 -2.72 7.68
N ALA A 142 -16.64 -3.84 8.42
CA ALA A 142 -17.89 -4.34 9.00
C ALA A 142 -18.42 -3.43 10.14
N PRO A 143 -17.60 -3.04 11.13
CA PRO A 143 -18.05 -2.13 12.19
C PRO A 143 -18.51 -0.75 11.66
N LEU A 144 -17.84 -0.20 10.65
CA LEU A 144 -18.29 1.07 10.05
C LEU A 144 -19.55 0.87 9.20
N ALA A 145 -19.74 -0.27 8.54
CA ALA A 145 -20.98 -0.57 7.86
C ALA A 145 -22.18 -0.60 8.83
N GLU A 146 -22.00 -1.10 10.05
CA GLU A 146 -23.04 -1.05 11.09
C GLU A 146 -23.39 0.39 11.50
N GLN A 147 -22.46 1.34 11.33
CA GLN A 147 -22.68 2.77 11.58
C GLN A 147 -23.20 3.55 10.36
N GLY A 148 -23.52 2.87 9.26
CA GLY A 148 -24.08 3.46 8.05
C GLY A 148 -23.05 3.89 7.00
N PHE A 149 -21.76 3.57 7.15
CA PHE A 149 -20.79 3.81 6.09
C PHE A 149 -21.09 2.91 4.90
N ARG A 150 -21.29 3.50 3.71
CA ARG A 150 -21.64 2.77 2.48
C ARG A 150 -20.78 3.14 1.28
N TYR A 151 -19.87 4.09 1.44
CA TYR A 151 -18.91 4.47 0.42
C TYR A 151 -17.50 4.18 0.91
N LEU A 152 -16.68 3.58 0.04
CA LEU A 152 -15.25 3.42 0.24
C LEU A 152 -14.53 4.13 -0.91
N ALA A 153 -13.85 5.22 -0.62
CA ALA A 153 -12.98 5.91 -1.57
C ALA A 153 -11.57 5.31 -1.49
N ILE A 154 -11.01 4.89 -2.62
CA ILE A 154 -9.69 4.24 -2.70
C ILE A 154 -8.75 5.01 -3.61
N GLU A 155 -7.47 5.04 -3.26
CA GLU A 155 -6.37 5.57 -4.09
C GLU A 155 -6.05 4.64 -5.27
N ALA A 156 -7.07 4.14 -5.95
CA ALA A 156 -6.92 3.28 -7.10
C ALA A 156 -8.16 3.43 -7.97
N GLY A 157 -8.10 2.95 -9.21
CA GLY A 157 -9.18 3.18 -10.15
C GLY A 157 -8.96 4.37 -11.05
N TRP A 158 -9.61 4.30 -12.19
CA TRP A 158 -9.90 5.45 -13.03
C TRP A 158 -11.41 5.58 -13.21
N ASN A 159 -11.82 6.74 -13.68
CA ASN A 159 -13.21 7.00 -14.00
C ASN A 159 -13.65 6.10 -15.16
N GLY A 160 -14.68 5.28 -14.94
CA GLY A 160 -15.26 4.39 -15.96
C GLY A 160 -14.92 2.91 -15.82
N ASP A 161 -14.03 2.50 -14.89
CA ASP A 161 -13.87 1.07 -14.58
C ASP A 161 -15.18 0.52 -13.97
N PRO A 162 -15.79 -0.56 -14.52
CA PRO A 162 -17.04 -1.10 -14.03
C PRO A 162 -16.88 -1.91 -12.73
N LEU A 163 -15.90 -1.59 -11.87
CA LEU A 163 -15.56 -2.32 -10.64
C LEU A 163 -16.79 -2.67 -9.80
N ASN A 164 -17.65 -1.69 -9.52
CA ASN A 164 -18.84 -1.87 -8.70
C ASN A 164 -19.84 -2.88 -9.29
N SER A 165 -19.99 -2.90 -10.62
CA SER A 165 -20.87 -3.85 -11.31
C SER A 165 -20.20 -5.21 -11.59
N ARG A 166 -18.88 -5.21 -11.84
CA ARG A 166 -18.09 -6.43 -12.04
C ARG A 166 -17.95 -7.21 -10.72
N GLY A 167 -17.89 -6.51 -9.59
CA GLY A 167 -17.88 -7.10 -8.25
C GLY A 167 -16.50 -7.53 -7.75
N TYR A 168 -15.45 -7.37 -8.56
CA TYR A 168 -14.07 -7.71 -8.20
C TYR A 168 -13.05 -6.88 -8.98
N PRO A 169 -11.86 -6.64 -8.39
CA PRO A 169 -10.78 -5.94 -9.07
C PRO A 169 -10.07 -6.84 -10.09
N ILE A 170 -9.67 -6.24 -11.21
CA ILE A 170 -8.75 -6.81 -12.19
C ILE A 170 -7.44 -6.00 -12.16
N PRO A 171 -6.32 -6.45 -12.75
CA PRO A 171 -5.07 -5.67 -12.79
C PRO A 171 -5.25 -4.26 -13.34
N GLN A 172 -6.13 -4.11 -14.32
CA GLN A 172 -6.55 -2.84 -14.92
C GLN A 172 -7.54 -2.07 -14.04
N THR A 173 -7.95 -2.54 -12.86
CA THR A 173 -8.68 -1.64 -11.96
C THR A 173 -7.75 -0.53 -11.45
N GLY A 174 -6.43 -0.72 -11.40
CA GLY A 174 -5.51 0.36 -11.05
C GLY A 174 -4.19 -0.16 -10.49
N TYR A 175 -3.22 0.73 -10.28
CA TYR A 175 -1.88 0.34 -9.86
C TYR A 175 -1.85 -0.35 -8.50
N TYR A 176 -2.34 0.30 -7.44
CA TYR A 176 -2.24 -0.26 -6.08
C TYR A 176 -3.09 -1.50 -5.83
N VAL A 177 -4.18 -1.71 -6.59
CA VAL A 177 -4.99 -2.93 -6.46
C VAL A 177 -4.29 -4.18 -7.01
N ASN A 178 -3.12 -4.04 -7.64
CA ASN A 178 -2.28 -5.18 -7.99
C ASN A 178 -1.59 -5.82 -6.77
N ASP A 179 -1.60 -5.16 -5.61
CA ASP A 179 -1.36 -5.81 -4.31
C ASP A 179 -2.56 -6.70 -3.95
N VAL A 180 -2.30 -7.98 -3.69
CA VAL A 180 -3.35 -8.96 -3.41
C VAL A 180 -4.13 -8.66 -2.12
N VAL A 181 -3.53 -7.94 -1.17
CA VAL A 181 -4.18 -7.50 0.07
C VAL A 181 -5.09 -6.29 -0.19
N PHE A 182 -4.68 -5.35 -1.05
CA PHE A 182 -5.55 -4.26 -1.50
C PHE A 182 -6.75 -4.83 -2.27
N ALA A 183 -6.50 -5.74 -3.20
CA ALA A 183 -7.57 -6.40 -3.93
C ALA A 183 -8.57 -7.09 -3.00
N GLU A 184 -8.11 -7.72 -1.92
CA GLU A 184 -8.99 -8.30 -0.90
C GLU A 184 -9.78 -7.24 -0.12
N LEU A 185 -9.16 -6.11 0.27
CA LEU A 185 -9.87 -4.99 0.88
C LEU A 185 -11.05 -4.53 -0.01
N VAL A 186 -10.83 -4.41 -1.32
CA VAL A 186 -11.87 -4.02 -2.29
C VAL A 186 -12.97 -5.08 -2.39
N ARG A 187 -12.61 -6.37 -2.51
CA ARG A 187 -13.59 -7.48 -2.52
C ARG A 187 -14.43 -7.51 -1.23
N ALA A 188 -13.78 -7.34 -0.09
CA ALA A 188 -14.41 -7.32 1.22
C ALA A 188 -15.45 -6.19 1.32
N ALA A 189 -15.07 -4.99 0.86
CA ALA A 189 -15.94 -3.83 0.85
C ALA A 189 -17.17 -4.06 -0.06
N ILE A 190 -16.96 -4.56 -1.29
CA ILE A 190 -18.06 -4.88 -2.22
C ILE A 190 -19.01 -5.94 -1.60
N LYS A 191 -18.46 -7.01 -1.01
CA LYS A 191 -19.25 -8.07 -0.36
C LYS A 191 -20.12 -7.54 0.79
N LEU A 192 -19.63 -6.51 1.50
CA LEU A 192 -20.36 -5.82 2.57
C LEU A 192 -21.33 -4.73 2.05
N GLY A 193 -21.42 -4.53 0.74
CA GLY A 193 -22.32 -3.57 0.12
C GLY A 193 -21.80 -2.14 0.05
N TYR A 194 -20.48 -1.94 0.20
CA TYR A 194 -19.88 -0.63 -0.07
C TYR A 194 -19.88 -0.34 -1.57
N ARG A 195 -20.18 0.91 -1.92
CA ARG A 195 -19.89 1.49 -3.23
C ARG A 195 -18.45 2.02 -3.25
N ILE A 196 -17.65 1.49 -4.16
CA ILE A 196 -16.25 1.88 -4.34
C ILE A 196 -16.15 3.13 -5.20
N ILE A 197 -15.38 4.11 -4.75
CA ILE A 197 -15.14 5.37 -5.43
C ILE A 197 -13.63 5.50 -5.70
N ALA A 198 -13.25 5.46 -6.97
CA ALA A 198 -11.92 5.88 -7.38
C ALA A 198 -11.81 7.40 -7.27
N TYR A 199 -10.77 7.94 -6.63
CA TYR A 199 -10.63 9.38 -6.43
C TYR A 199 -9.47 10.03 -7.19
N GLU A 200 -8.57 9.25 -7.80
CA GLU A 200 -7.34 9.75 -8.42
C GLU A 200 -7.57 10.89 -9.44
N GLU A 201 -6.58 11.79 -9.56
CA GLU A 201 -6.58 12.88 -10.55
C GLU A 201 -6.54 12.31 -11.99
N GLN A 202 -7.47 12.76 -12.83
CA GLN A 202 -7.57 12.39 -14.25
C GLN A 202 -6.63 13.23 -15.12
N ASP A 203 -6.30 12.74 -16.31
CA ASP A 203 -5.35 13.42 -17.21
C ASP A 203 -5.84 14.83 -17.64
N GLU A 204 -7.14 15.01 -17.85
CA GLU A 204 -7.72 16.31 -18.18
C GLU A 204 -7.62 17.30 -17.01
N GLN A 205 -7.55 16.81 -15.76
CA GLN A 205 -7.46 17.62 -14.55
C GLN A 205 -6.04 18.17 -14.33
N LYS A 206 -5.01 17.42 -14.76
CA LYS A 206 -3.59 17.77 -14.61
C LYS A 206 -3.18 19.09 -15.25
N THR A 207 -3.93 19.54 -16.25
CA THR A 207 -3.66 20.77 -17.01
C THR A 207 -4.75 21.83 -16.85
N SER A 208 -5.65 21.66 -15.88
CA SER A 208 -6.77 22.58 -15.67
C SER A 208 -6.31 23.99 -15.30
N ALA A 209 -7.03 25.00 -15.80
CA ALA A 209 -6.79 26.39 -15.44
C ALA A 209 -7.16 26.70 -13.97
N GLU A 210 -8.08 25.92 -13.39
CA GLU A 210 -8.56 26.10 -12.00
C GLU A 210 -7.43 25.89 -10.98
N THR A 211 -6.51 24.98 -11.28
CA THR A 211 -5.40 24.61 -10.41
C THR A 211 -4.04 25.04 -10.97
N SER A 212 -4.00 25.97 -11.93
CA SER A 212 -2.75 26.32 -12.64
C SER A 212 -1.69 27.00 -11.77
N ALA A 213 -2.11 27.59 -10.64
CA ALA A 213 -1.21 28.21 -9.66
C ALA A 213 -0.67 27.22 -8.62
N MET A 214 -1.22 26.02 -8.55
CA MET A 214 -0.82 24.99 -7.58
C MET A 214 0.36 24.18 -8.13
N ASN A 215 1.25 23.76 -7.24
CA ASN A 215 2.26 22.77 -7.61
C ASN A 215 1.59 21.39 -7.86
N PRO A 216 2.31 20.44 -8.50
CA PRO A 216 1.72 19.14 -8.85
C PRO A 216 1.14 18.34 -7.68
N GLN A 217 1.76 18.40 -6.50
CA GLN A 217 1.30 17.65 -5.33
C GLN A 217 0.01 18.25 -4.76
N GLU A 218 -0.03 19.57 -4.57
CA GLU A 218 -1.23 20.26 -4.09
C GLU A 218 -2.39 20.14 -5.06
N ARG A 219 -2.13 20.24 -6.38
CA ARG A 219 -3.15 20.05 -7.42
C ARG A 219 -3.75 18.65 -7.35
N ARG A 220 -2.92 17.61 -7.18
CA ARG A 220 -3.40 16.23 -7.05
C ARG A 220 -4.36 16.11 -5.87
N ASP A 221 -3.94 16.56 -4.69
CA ASP A 221 -4.75 16.49 -3.46
C ASP A 221 -6.06 17.28 -3.58
N TRP A 222 -6.02 18.43 -4.26
CA TRP A 222 -7.20 19.24 -4.57
C TRP A 222 -8.19 18.45 -5.44
N TRP A 223 -7.74 17.86 -6.55
CA TRP A 223 -8.61 17.10 -7.45
C TRP A 223 -9.11 15.80 -6.84
N GLN A 224 -8.30 15.12 -6.03
CA GLN A 224 -8.72 13.93 -5.31
C GLN A 224 -9.85 14.26 -4.33
N ALA A 225 -9.70 15.32 -3.52
CA ALA A 225 -10.76 15.79 -2.64
C ALA A 225 -12.01 16.22 -3.41
N ARG A 226 -11.85 16.92 -4.54
CA ARG A 226 -12.97 17.36 -5.38
C ARG A 226 -13.71 16.18 -6.01
N ASN A 227 -12.99 15.16 -6.47
CA ASN A 227 -13.56 13.94 -7.02
C ASN A 227 -14.37 13.18 -5.95
N ILE A 228 -13.88 13.09 -4.72
CA ILE A 228 -14.64 12.52 -3.60
C ILE A 228 -15.91 13.33 -3.33
N ALA A 229 -15.78 14.65 -3.17
CA ALA A 229 -16.91 15.53 -2.86
C ALA A 229 -18.04 15.39 -3.89
N THR A 230 -17.69 15.41 -5.18
CA THR A 230 -18.65 15.32 -6.29
C THR A 230 -19.24 13.93 -6.48
N ARG A 231 -18.48 12.86 -6.23
CA ARG A 231 -18.94 11.48 -6.46
C ARG A 231 -19.70 10.88 -5.28
N VAL A 232 -19.61 11.50 -4.11
CA VAL A 232 -20.27 11.03 -2.89
C VAL A 232 -21.31 12.05 -2.43
N PHE A 233 -20.88 13.25 -2.04
CA PHE A 233 -21.72 14.20 -1.31
C PHE A 233 -22.64 15.05 -2.20
N ASP A 234 -22.28 15.28 -3.47
CA ASP A 234 -23.21 15.88 -4.44
C ASP A 234 -24.34 14.92 -4.83
N ILE A 235 -24.11 13.60 -4.72
CA ILE A 235 -25.10 12.55 -5.00
C ILE A 235 -25.96 12.26 -3.76
N GLU A 236 -25.30 12.06 -2.62
CA GLU A 236 -25.94 11.70 -1.35
C GLU A 236 -25.38 12.56 -0.22
N ARG A 237 -26.08 13.66 0.04
CA ARG A 237 -25.65 14.70 1.00
C ARG A 237 -25.46 14.21 2.43
N ASP A 238 -26.09 13.10 2.82
CA ASP A 238 -26.03 12.51 4.16
C ASP A 238 -25.17 11.23 4.21
N ALA A 239 -24.47 10.87 3.12
CA ALA A 239 -23.60 9.71 3.04
C ALA A 239 -22.54 9.67 4.15
N LYS A 240 -22.15 8.45 4.54
CA LYS A 240 -20.95 8.20 5.33
C LYS A 240 -19.89 7.48 4.50
N LEU A 241 -18.67 7.99 4.55
CA LEU A 241 -17.56 7.67 3.68
C LEU A 241 -16.34 7.21 4.45
N LEU A 242 -15.82 6.05 4.10
CA LEU A 242 -14.47 5.61 4.46
C LEU A 242 -13.52 5.96 3.32
N VAL A 243 -12.36 6.54 3.61
CA VAL A 243 -11.31 6.85 2.64
C VAL A 243 -10.05 6.06 3.01
N HIS A 244 -9.49 5.35 2.04
CA HIS A 244 -8.19 4.68 2.16
C HIS A 244 -7.18 5.39 1.26
N ALA A 245 -6.14 5.97 1.87
CA ALA A 245 -5.22 6.88 1.19
C ALA A 245 -3.74 6.61 1.49
N GLY A 246 -2.84 7.05 0.61
CA GLY A 246 -1.41 7.01 0.81
C GLY A 246 -0.92 8.06 1.81
N TYR A 247 -0.06 7.67 2.74
CA TYR A 247 0.77 8.55 3.56
C TYR A 247 0.05 9.80 4.10
N ASP A 248 0.42 10.97 3.60
CA ASP A 248 0.11 12.25 4.20
C ASP A 248 -1.14 12.92 3.60
N HIS A 249 -1.83 12.28 2.65
CA HIS A 249 -3.10 12.79 2.10
C HIS A 249 -4.15 13.06 3.18
N ILE A 250 -4.08 12.35 4.30
CA ILE A 250 -5.02 12.49 5.40
C ILE A 250 -4.67 13.61 6.39
N ARG A 251 -3.52 14.27 6.24
CA ARG A 251 -3.15 15.36 7.16
C ARG A 251 -4.17 16.49 7.06
N GLU A 252 -4.46 17.16 8.17
CA GLU A 252 -5.45 18.25 8.17
C GLU A 252 -4.82 19.65 8.04
N SER A 253 -3.55 19.75 8.44
CA SER A 253 -2.81 21.02 8.43
C SER A 253 -2.09 21.23 7.10
N ARG A 254 -2.27 22.42 6.51
CA ARG A 254 -1.48 22.87 5.36
C ARG A 254 -0.11 23.41 5.78
N THR A 255 0.83 23.36 4.85
CA THR A 255 2.11 24.05 4.91
C THR A 255 2.10 25.27 3.98
N ASP A 256 3.20 26.01 3.89
CA ASP A 256 3.31 27.14 2.97
C ASP A 256 3.23 26.74 1.49
N ASN A 257 3.62 25.50 1.16
CA ASN A 257 3.74 25.03 -0.22
C ASN A 257 2.83 23.84 -0.55
N TRP A 258 1.99 23.38 0.39
CA TRP A 258 1.13 22.23 0.14
C TRP A 258 -0.03 22.17 1.14
N ALA A 259 -1.24 22.02 0.60
CA ALA A 259 -2.41 21.61 1.34
C ALA A 259 -2.79 20.14 1.02
N PRO A 260 -2.99 19.30 2.04
CA PRO A 260 -3.33 17.88 1.88
C PRO A 260 -4.79 17.63 1.46
N MET A 261 -5.09 16.43 0.96
CA MET A 261 -6.42 16.06 0.50
C MET A 261 -7.50 16.22 1.59
N ALA A 262 -7.24 15.83 2.85
CA ALA A 262 -8.21 15.99 3.93
C ALA A 262 -8.56 17.46 4.21
N HIS A 263 -7.59 18.38 4.09
CA HIS A 263 -7.81 19.82 4.17
C HIS A 263 -8.82 20.30 3.12
N PHE A 264 -8.60 19.93 1.85
CA PHE A 264 -9.51 20.31 0.77
C PHE A 264 -10.86 19.60 0.87
N LEU A 265 -10.90 18.35 1.32
CA LEU A 265 -12.14 17.60 1.48
C LEU A 265 -13.05 18.25 2.53
N ARG A 266 -12.47 18.70 3.66
CA ARG A 266 -13.17 19.51 4.66
C ARG A 266 -13.69 20.82 4.05
N GLN A 267 -12.88 21.50 3.25
CA GLN A 267 -13.28 22.74 2.58
C GLN A 267 -14.46 22.53 1.60
N PHE A 268 -14.46 21.45 0.82
CA PHE A 268 -15.52 21.20 -0.17
C PHE A 268 -16.82 20.69 0.43
N THR A 269 -16.74 19.91 1.51
CA THR A 269 -17.90 19.23 2.10
C THR A 269 -18.46 19.94 3.33
N GLY A 270 -17.65 20.77 3.99
CA GLY A 270 -17.95 21.35 5.30
C GLY A 270 -17.93 20.33 6.44
N LEU A 271 -17.50 19.09 6.19
CA LEU A 271 -17.43 18.01 7.17
C LEU A 271 -16.01 17.87 7.71
N ASP A 272 -15.88 17.73 9.02
CA ASP A 272 -14.58 17.40 9.65
C ASP A 272 -14.33 15.89 9.52
N PRO A 273 -13.28 15.45 8.81
CA PRO A 273 -12.94 14.02 8.74
C PRO A 273 -12.30 13.55 10.04
N LEU A 274 -12.60 12.33 10.48
CA LEU A 274 -11.78 11.62 11.45
C LEU A 274 -10.53 11.07 10.74
N THR A 275 -9.34 11.56 11.06
CA THR A 275 -8.10 11.18 10.39
C THR A 275 -7.26 10.21 11.22
N VAL A 276 -7.01 9.01 10.67
CA VAL A 276 -6.38 7.89 11.37
C VAL A 276 -5.07 7.52 10.67
N SER A 277 -3.95 7.86 11.30
CA SER A 277 -2.63 7.57 10.76
C SER A 277 -2.04 6.28 11.34
N GLN A 278 -1.56 5.38 10.49
CA GLN A 278 -0.82 4.18 10.88
C GLN A 278 0.60 4.13 10.31
N THR A 279 1.08 5.20 9.69
CA THR A 279 2.36 5.21 8.96
C THR A 279 3.56 5.67 9.78
N ALA A 280 3.36 6.53 10.78
CA ALA A 280 4.46 7.12 11.55
C ALA A 280 5.08 6.15 12.57
N TYR A 281 4.25 5.30 13.19
CA TYR A 281 4.64 4.36 14.26
C TYR A 281 4.44 2.90 13.83
N SER A 282 4.63 2.65 12.54
CA SER A 282 4.53 1.34 11.92
C SER A 282 5.77 0.48 12.18
N GLU A 283 5.65 -0.82 11.89
CA GLU A 283 6.80 -1.72 11.85
C GLU A 283 7.82 -1.32 10.78
N ARG A 284 9.05 -1.79 10.96
CA ARG A 284 10.18 -1.69 10.02
C ARG A 284 10.76 -3.08 9.77
N SER A 285 11.73 -3.24 8.88
CA SER A 285 12.30 -4.58 8.67
C SER A 285 12.98 -5.13 9.93
N ARG A 286 13.41 -4.23 10.83
CA ARG A 286 14.03 -4.55 12.12
C ARG A 286 13.51 -3.64 13.24
N PRO A 287 13.25 -4.17 14.45
CA PRO A 287 12.78 -3.40 15.62
C PRO A 287 13.57 -2.12 15.94
N GLU A 288 14.89 -2.15 15.79
CA GLU A 288 15.80 -1.04 16.07
C GLU A 288 15.66 0.10 15.06
N LEU A 289 15.11 -0.13 13.87
CA LEU A 289 14.90 0.90 12.86
C LEU A 289 13.55 1.61 13.04
N GLU A 290 12.69 1.09 13.91
CA GLU A 290 11.39 1.66 14.20
C GLU A 290 11.48 2.98 14.96
N HIS A 291 10.39 3.74 14.90
CA HIS A 291 10.24 4.96 15.65
C HIS A 291 10.43 4.71 17.17
N PRO A 292 11.18 5.57 17.89
CA PRO A 292 11.43 5.42 19.33
C PRO A 292 10.17 5.16 20.18
N LEU A 293 9.05 5.82 19.87
CA LEU A 293 7.75 5.60 20.52
C LEU A 293 7.27 4.15 20.38
N ARG A 294 7.35 3.55 19.18
CA ARG A 294 6.95 2.15 18.96
C ARG A 294 7.86 1.20 19.73
N ARG A 295 9.18 1.46 19.73
CA ARG A 295 10.15 0.68 20.53
C ARG A 295 9.81 0.73 22.01
N LYS A 296 9.49 1.92 22.55
CA LYS A 296 9.06 2.08 23.93
C LYS A 296 7.75 1.34 24.23
N ALA A 297 6.76 1.40 23.34
CA ALA A 297 5.53 0.65 23.48
C ALA A 297 5.77 -0.87 23.52
N ARG A 298 6.73 -1.38 22.72
CA ARG A 298 7.17 -2.78 22.76
C ARG A 298 7.81 -3.14 24.10
N GLU A 299 8.73 -2.31 24.60
CA GLU A 299 9.41 -2.53 25.90
C GLU A 299 8.42 -2.63 27.06
N LEU A 300 7.32 -1.87 27.00
CA LEU A 300 6.25 -1.89 27.98
C LEU A 300 5.24 -3.03 27.79
N GLY A 301 5.41 -3.87 26.76
CA GLY A 301 4.49 -4.97 26.44
C GLY A 301 3.12 -4.52 25.95
N LEU A 302 3.03 -3.33 25.35
CA LEU A 302 1.76 -2.76 24.87
C LEU A 302 1.37 -3.22 23.47
N LEU A 303 2.35 -3.68 22.67
CA LEU A 303 2.09 -4.20 21.32
C LEU A 303 1.57 -5.65 21.38
N GLY A 304 0.64 -5.99 20.49
CA GLY A 304 0.06 -7.33 20.38
C GLY A 304 -0.01 -7.82 18.94
N GLU A 305 -0.88 -8.82 18.71
CA GLU A 305 -1.17 -9.39 17.38
C GLU A 305 -2.11 -8.51 16.55
N GLU A 306 -2.82 -7.59 17.20
CA GLU A 306 -3.74 -6.63 16.57
C GLU A 306 -3.14 -5.22 16.52
N ALA A 307 -3.64 -4.39 15.62
CA ALA A 307 -3.31 -2.97 15.61
C ALA A 307 -3.89 -2.28 16.85
N ILE A 308 -3.14 -1.36 17.45
CA ILE A 308 -3.53 -0.70 18.71
C ILE A 308 -3.49 0.83 18.62
N VAL A 309 -4.24 1.47 19.50
CA VAL A 309 -4.08 2.90 19.83
C VAL A 309 -3.50 2.97 21.24
N LEU A 310 -2.49 3.81 21.44
CA LEU A 310 -2.01 4.15 22.77
C LEU A 310 -2.91 5.22 23.36
N VAL A 311 -3.39 5.01 24.58
CA VAL A 311 -4.26 5.95 25.29
C VAL A 311 -3.68 6.34 26.64
N ASP A 312 -3.94 7.57 27.06
CA ASP A 312 -3.58 8.07 28.39
C ASP A 312 -4.60 7.64 29.47
N SER A 313 -4.47 8.19 30.67
CA SER A 313 -5.38 7.89 31.79
C SER A 313 -6.81 8.41 31.60
N GLU A 314 -7.03 9.34 30.68
CA GLU A 314 -8.35 9.86 30.32
C GLU A 314 -8.98 9.05 29.18
N GLY A 315 -8.24 8.10 28.61
CA GLY A 315 -8.66 7.30 27.48
C GLY A 315 -8.52 8.01 26.14
N GLU A 316 -7.75 9.11 26.09
CA GLU A 316 -7.51 9.85 24.86
C GLU A 316 -6.24 9.39 24.15
N SER A 317 -6.25 9.47 22.81
CA SER A 317 -5.17 8.97 21.97
C SER A 317 -3.87 9.76 22.19
N VAL A 318 -2.78 9.04 22.41
CA VAL A 318 -1.45 9.63 22.62
C VAL A 318 -0.77 9.85 21.27
N ILE A 319 -0.69 11.12 20.86
CA ILE A 319 0.00 11.54 19.63
C ILE A 319 1.09 12.55 19.95
N PRO A 320 2.34 12.29 19.56
CA PRO A 320 3.41 13.27 19.62
C PRO A 320 3.07 14.58 18.88
N PRO A 321 3.22 15.75 19.52
CA PRO A 321 3.03 17.03 18.86
C PRO A 321 4.18 17.32 17.87
N PRO A 322 3.94 18.09 16.79
CA PRO A 322 2.64 18.63 16.38
C PRO A 322 1.78 17.55 15.71
N ALA A 323 0.57 17.32 16.25
CA ALA A 323 -0.39 16.40 15.64
C ALA A 323 -0.94 17.02 14.36
N THR A 324 -0.92 16.25 13.27
CA THR A 324 -1.46 16.64 11.96
C THR A 324 -2.64 15.77 11.53
N VAL A 325 -3.05 14.85 12.43
CA VAL A 325 -4.15 13.90 12.31
C VAL A 325 -4.79 13.71 13.70
N ASP A 326 -5.99 13.15 13.75
CA ASP A 326 -6.74 12.92 15.00
C ASP A 326 -6.22 11.73 15.80
N LEU A 327 -5.90 10.63 15.11
CA LEU A 327 -5.55 9.34 15.72
C LEU A 327 -4.22 8.79 15.16
N ALA A 328 -3.42 8.18 16.04
CA ALA A 328 -2.23 7.44 15.66
C ALA A 328 -2.36 5.96 16.07
N VAL A 329 -2.28 5.07 15.09
CA VAL A 329 -2.36 3.63 15.26
C VAL A 329 -0.96 3.04 15.13
N LEU A 330 -0.61 2.14 16.05
CA LEU A 330 0.56 1.28 15.92
C LEU A 330 0.08 -0.02 15.29
N GLY A 331 0.44 -0.23 14.03
CA GLY A 331 0.11 -1.45 13.30
C GLY A 331 0.74 -2.70 13.90
N ILE A 332 0.31 -3.87 13.42
CA ILE A 332 0.75 -5.19 13.86
C ILE A 332 2.28 -5.36 13.79
N SER A 333 2.82 -6.29 14.58
CA SER A 333 4.20 -6.76 14.41
C SER A 333 4.17 -8.05 13.61
N THR A 334 4.71 -8.04 12.40
CA THR A 334 4.65 -9.20 11.52
C THR A 334 5.43 -10.39 12.10
N THR A 335 4.75 -11.52 12.21
CA THR A 335 5.37 -12.84 12.43
C THR A 335 5.31 -13.66 11.15
N TYR A 336 6.21 -14.63 11.01
CA TYR A 336 6.32 -15.46 9.81
C TYR A 336 6.18 -16.94 10.16
N THR A 337 5.41 -17.65 9.35
CA THR A 337 5.26 -19.09 9.38
C THR A 337 5.42 -19.61 7.95
N ASN A 338 6.21 -20.66 7.75
CA ASN A 338 6.47 -21.23 6.42
C ASN A 338 6.96 -20.20 5.38
N GLY A 339 7.74 -19.21 5.83
CA GLY A 339 8.29 -18.15 4.95
C GLY A 339 7.29 -17.07 4.53
N ARG A 340 6.09 -17.06 5.12
CA ARG A 340 5.00 -16.12 4.77
C ARG A 340 4.51 -15.36 6.00
N PRO A 341 4.08 -14.09 5.87
CA PRO A 341 3.52 -13.35 6.99
C PRO A 341 2.22 -13.99 7.50
N THR A 342 2.08 -14.16 8.81
CA THR A 342 0.90 -14.80 9.43
C THR A 342 -0.38 -14.00 9.22
N TRP A 343 -0.27 -12.67 9.14
CA TRP A 343 -1.40 -11.77 8.89
C TRP A 343 -2.01 -11.93 7.49
N MET A 344 -1.38 -12.70 6.58
CA MET A 344 -2.01 -13.11 5.32
C MET A 344 -3.23 -14.02 5.53
N ASN A 345 -3.46 -14.53 6.74
CA ASN A 345 -4.73 -15.14 7.13
C ASN A 345 -5.89 -14.14 7.15
N MET A 346 -5.60 -12.83 7.19
CA MET A 346 -6.54 -11.72 7.16
C MET A 346 -7.68 -11.87 8.17
N GLY A 347 -7.34 -12.15 9.43
CA GLY A 347 -8.33 -12.34 10.50
C GLY A 347 -9.18 -13.61 10.31
N GLY A 348 -8.60 -14.66 9.73
CA GLY A 348 -9.26 -15.94 9.48
C GLY A 348 -10.06 -16.02 8.17
N ARG A 349 -10.00 -14.99 7.32
CA ARG A 349 -10.59 -15.02 5.96
C ARG A 349 -9.89 -16.02 5.03
N ARG A 350 -8.65 -16.39 5.35
CA ARG A 350 -7.81 -17.28 4.56
C ARG A 350 -7.09 -18.25 5.48
N GLN A 351 -6.77 -19.43 4.95
CA GLN A 351 -6.01 -20.46 5.63
C GLN A 351 -4.73 -20.80 4.87
N GLU A 352 -3.70 -21.19 5.63
CA GLU A 352 -2.46 -21.72 5.07
C GLU A 352 -2.75 -23.00 4.28
N THR A 353 -2.30 -23.04 3.04
CA THR A 353 -2.47 -24.15 2.12
C THR A 353 -1.12 -24.46 1.49
N ALA A 354 -0.56 -25.63 1.83
CA ALA A 354 0.68 -26.10 1.24
C ALA A 354 0.48 -26.39 -0.26
N PHE A 355 1.46 -26.02 -1.07
CA PHE A 355 1.41 -26.19 -2.52
C PHE A 355 2.77 -26.60 -3.07
N ASP A 356 2.84 -27.73 -3.77
CA ASP A 356 4.08 -28.22 -4.37
C ASP A 356 4.46 -27.40 -5.61
N THR A 357 5.73 -27.06 -5.76
CA THR A 357 6.27 -26.28 -6.88
C THR A 357 7.54 -26.92 -7.47
N PRO A 358 7.51 -28.20 -7.91
CA PRO A 358 8.69 -28.86 -8.49
C PRO A 358 9.24 -28.11 -9.72
N GLU A 359 8.40 -27.35 -10.43
CA GLU A 359 8.80 -26.50 -11.55
C GLU A 359 9.78 -25.38 -11.15
N CYS A 360 9.83 -25.06 -9.86
CA CYS A 360 10.61 -23.97 -9.25
C CYS A 360 11.85 -24.47 -8.49
N ALA A 361 12.14 -25.77 -8.55
CA ALA A 361 13.27 -26.39 -7.83
C ALA A 361 14.64 -25.79 -8.18
N ALA A 362 14.81 -25.31 -9.42
CA ALA A 362 16.08 -24.79 -9.93
C ALA A 362 15.93 -23.46 -10.70
N ARG A 363 14.87 -22.71 -10.40
CA ARG A 363 14.57 -21.40 -11.01
C ARG A 363 13.70 -20.54 -10.10
N THR A 364 13.54 -19.28 -10.46
CA THR A 364 12.50 -18.43 -9.89
C THR A 364 11.20 -18.58 -10.69
N CYS A 365 10.10 -18.75 -9.97
CA CYS A 365 8.74 -18.76 -10.49
C CYS A 365 7.89 -17.72 -9.76
N ILE A 366 6.75 -17.39 -10.37
CA ILE A 366 5.63 -16.75 -9.69
C ILE A 366 4.48 -17.76 -9.60
N VAL A 367 3.94 -17.92 -8.41
CA VAL A 367 2.72 -18.70 -8.15
C VAL A 367 1.59 -17.73 -7.87
N GLU A 368 0.50 -17.85 -8.62
CA GLU A 368 -0.72 -17.05 -8.43
C GLU A 368 -1.93 -17.96 -8.25
N ALA A 369 -2.78 -17.64 -7.29
CA ALA A 369 -4.04 -18.34 -7.05
C ALA A 369 -5.24 -17.45 -7.38
N ARG A 370 -6.20 -17.95 -8.15
CA ARG A 370 -7.46 -17.25 -8.52
C ARG A 370 -8.65 -18.16 -8.31
N ARG A 371 -9.85 -17.59 -8.12
CA ARG A 371 -11.09 -18.37 -8.10
C ARG A 371 -11.32 -19.00 -9.46
N ALA A 372 -11.81 -20.23 -9.46
CA ALA A 372 -12.21 -20.92 -10.68
C ALA A 372 -13.31 -20.10 -11.40
N GLY A 373 -13.10 -19.86 -12.70
CA GLY A 373 -14.00 -19.05 -13.52
C GLY A 373 -13.71 -17.55 -13.54
N PHE A 374 -12.77 -17.05 -12.74
CA PHE A 374 -12.40 -15.63 -12.66
C PHE A 374 -10.96 -15.40 -13.13
N ALA A 375 -10.64 -15.77 -14.38
CA ALA A 375 -9.26 -15.73 -14.88
C ALA A 375 -8.63 -14.33 -14.93
N ASP A 376 -9.44 -13.28 -15.03
CA ASP A 376 -9.02 -11.89 -15.14
C ASP A 376 -8.88 -11.17 -13.79
N GLU A 377 -9.30 -11.80 -12.68
CA GLU A 377 -9.19 -11.16 -11.38
C GLU A 377 -7.74 -11.00 -10.92
N VAL A 378 -7.48 -9.99 -10.10
CA VAL A 378 -6.23 -9.93 -9.33
C VAL A 378 -6.14 -11.19 -8.47
N SER A 379 -5.02 -11.89 -8.43
CA SER A 379 -4.89 -13.12 -7.66
C SER A 379 -5.33 -12.96 -6.20
N LEU A 380 -5.98 -13.99 -5.65
CA LEU A 380 -6.24 -14.11 -4.22
C LEU A 380 -4.91 -14.11 -3.46
N ASP A 381 -3.95 -14.90 -3.92
CA ASP A 381 -2.61 -14.90 -3.37
C ASP A 381 -1.55 -14.95 -4.48
N ARG A 382 -0.40 -14.33 -4.21
CA ARG A 382 0.78 -14.30 -5.07
C ARG A 382 2.03 -14.53 -4.24
N VAL A 383 2.94 -15.33 -4.77
CA VAL A 383 4.25 -15.57 -4.16
C VAL A 383 5.33 -15.80 -5.21
N GLU A 384 6.46 -15.12 -5.04
CA GLU A 384 7.72 -15.45 -5.73
C GLU A 384 8.37 -16.66 -5.03
N VAL A 385 8.66 -17.71 -5.81
CA VAL A 385 9.28 -18.95 -5.32
C VAL A 385 10.60 -19.15 -6.03
N THR A 386 11.70 -19.26 -5.28
CA THR A 386 13.04 -19.41 -5.85
C THR A 386 13.72 -20.64 -5.29
N ASN A 387 14.12 -21.56 -6.18
CA ASN A 387 14.87 -22.79 -5.85
C ASN A 387 14.20 -23.61 -4.73
N ALA A 388 12.88 -23.79 -4.83
CA ALA A 388 12.08 -24.51 -3.84
C ALA A 388 11.02 -25.39 -4.52
N GLU A 389 10.80 -26.58 -3.95
CA GLU A 389 9.84 -27.58 -4.44
C GLU A 389 8.45 -27.47 -3.79
N SER A 390 8.26 -26.51 -2.88
CA SER A 390 6.98 -26.23 -2.24
C SER A 390 6.91 -24.78 -1.76
N THR A 391 5.70 -24.26 -1.62
CA THR A 391 5.39 -22.97 -1.00
C THR A 391 4.09 -23.05 -0.20
N THR A 392 3.78 -22.00 0.54
CA THR A 392 2.51 -21.85 1.27
C THR A 392 1.71 -20.70 0.67
N LEU A 393 0.45 -20.99 0.32
CA LEU A 393 -0.55 -20.01 -0.12
C LEU A 393 -1.54 -19.74 1.01
N TYR A 394 -2.10 -18.54 1.06
CA TYR A 394 -3.21 -18.17 1.92
C TYR A 394 -4.48 -18.05 1.09
N LEU A 395 -5.37 -19.04 1.20
CA LEU A 395 -6.54 -19.18 0.36
C LEU A 395 -7.84 -19.18 1.18
N PRO A 396 -8.94 -18.64 0.65
CA PRO A 396 -10.25 -18.72 1.31
C PRO A 396 -10.74 -20.17 1.34
N ALA A 397 -11.30 -20.57 2.49
CA ALA A 397 -11.86 -21.91 2.66
C ALA A 397 -13.14 -22.11 1.82
N GLY A 398 -13.39 -23.35 1.41
CA GLY A 398 -14.57 -23.75 0.65
C GLY A 398 -14.57 -23.35 -0.83
N GLU A 399 -13.50 -22.72 -1.32
CA GLU A 399 -13.44 -22.18 -2.68
C GLU A 399 -12.69 -23.11 -3.64
N ASP A 400 -13.16 -23.15 -4.89
CA ASP A 400 -12.44 -23.80 -5.99
C ASP A 400 -11.43 -22.80 -6.59
N ILE A 401 -10.16 -23.16 -6.56
CA ILE A 401 -9.03 -22.30 -6.91
C ILE A 401 -8.26 -22.88 -8.09
N VAL A 402 -7.88 -22.01 -9.02
CA VAL A 402 -6.90 -22.27 -10.08
C VAL A 402 -5.58 -21.67 -9.64
N VAL A 403 -4.56 -22.52 -9.44
CA VAL A 403 -3.19 -22.09 -9.15
C VAL A 403 -2.37 -22.18 -10.42
N GLN A 404 -1.80 -21.06 -10.83
CA GLN A 404 -0.91 -20.93 -11.99
C GLN A 404 0.53 -20.73 -11.52
N VAL A 405 1.44 -21.54 -12.04
CA VAL A 405 2.89 -21.39 -11.83
C VAL A 405 3.50 -20.89 -13.12
N MET A 406 4.24 -19.79 -13.05
CA MET A 406 4.80 -19.10 -14.21
C MET A 406 6.29 -18.89 -14.06
N GLY A 407 7.02 -18.95 -15.17
CA GLY A 407 8.38 -18.44 -15.25
C GLY A 407 8.40 -16.90 -15.28
N LEU A 408 9.55 -16.30 -14.99
CA LEU A 408 9.73 -14.85 -15.10
C LEU A 408 9.54 -14.33 -16.54
N ASP A 409 9.72 -15.21 -17.54
CA ASP A 409 9.43 -14.97 -18.96
C ASP A 409 7.93 -15.00 -19.31
N ARG A 410 7.05 -15.15 -18.31
CA ARG A 410 5.58 -15.25 -18.41
C ARG A 410 5.08 -16.54 -19.03
N SER A 411 5.96 -17.51 -19.29
CA SER A 411 5.52 -18.84 -19.69
C SER A 411 4.74 -19.48 -18.54
N THR A 412 3.55 -20.00 -18.84
CA THR A 412 2.85 -20.86 -17.88
C THR A 412 3.57 -22.19 -17.84
N LEU A 413 4.16 -22.51 -16.69
CA LEU A 413 4.86 -23.78 -16.46
C LEU A 413 3.85 -24.87 -16.12
N THR A 414 2.87 -24.54 -15.28
CA THR A 414 1.76 -25.43 -14.95
C THR A 414 0.53 -24.65 -14.48
N MET A 415 -0.63 -25.29 -14.55
CA MET A 415 -1.88 -24.79 -13.99
C MET A 415 -2.59 -25.96 -13.32
N ARG A 416 -3.05 -25.77 -12.08
CA ARG A 416 -3.66 -26.83 -11.28
C ARG A 416 -4.93 -26.32 -10.64
N ASN A 417 -5.99 -27.12 -10.71
CA ASN A 417 -7.22 -26.87 -9.99
C ASN A 417 -7.14 -27.54 -8.63
N MET A 418 -7.62 -26.86 -7.59
CA MET A 418 -7.73 -27.42 -6.26
C MET A 418 -8.96 -26.88 -5.56
N HIS A 419 -9.51 -27.66 -4.65
CA HIS A 419 -10.55 -27.22 -3.73
C HIS A 419 -9.90 -26.95 -2.37
N VAL A 420 -10.17 -25.78 -1.79
CA VAL A 420 -9.67 -25.44 -0.45
C VAL A 420 -10.67 -25.98 0.57
N PRO A 421 -10.28 -26.91 1.46
CA PRO A 421 -11.22 -27.51 2.41
C PRO A 421 -11.76 -26.47 3.40
N GLU A 422 -12.97 -26.71 3.90
CA GLU A 422 -13.50 -26.00 5.07
C GLU A 422 -12.65 -26.35 6.33
N PRO A 423 -12.54 -25.43 7.31
CA PRO A 423 -11.73 -25.63 8.52
C PRO A 423 -12.16 -26.78 9.43
#